data_AF-A0A820N007-F1
#
_entry.id   AF-A0A820N007-F1
#
_cell.length_a   1.000
_cell.length_b   1.000
_cell.length_c   1.000
_cell.angle_alpha   90.00
_cell.angle_beta   90.00
_cell.angle_gamma   90.00
#
_symmetry.space_group_name_H-M   'P 1'
#
loop_
_entity.id
_entity.type
_entity.pdbx_description
1 polymer ?
#
loop_
_entity_poly.entity_id
_entity_poly.type
_entity_poly.pdbx_seq_one_letter_code
_entity_poly.pdbx_strand_id
1 'polypeptide(L)' 'MDLVVTNNGTDNIALFAGYGNGTFASPTMYSTGSSSSISIAIGDLNRDNR' A
#
# COMPACT_ATOMS: atom_id res chain seq x y z
N MET A 1 -1.30 10.88 3.88
CA MET A 1 -2.19 9.70 3.98
C MET A 1 -1.97 8.83 2.77
N ASP A 2 -1.37 7.66 2.97
CA ASP A 2 -1.11 6.70 1.91
C ASP A 2 -2.08 5.53 2.01
N LEU A 3 -2.31 4.83 0.90
CA LEU A 3 -3.22 3.69 0.84
C LEU A 3 -2.44 2.45 0.40
N VAL A 4 -2.58 1.36 1.15
CA VAL A 4 -2.01 0.05 0.78
C VAL A 4 -3.13 -0.96 0.62
N VAL A 5 -3.11 -1.70 -0.49
CA VAL A 5 -4.15 -2.69 -0.84
C VAL A 5 -3.52 -4.07 -1.00
N THR A 6 -4.06 -5.06 -0.30
CA THR A 6 -3.79 -6.48 -0.57
C THR A 6 -4.59 -6.95 -1.77
N ASN A 7 -3.91 -7.54 -2.75
CA ASN A 7 -4.59 -8.25 -3.83
C ASN A 7 -4.80 -9.70 -3.39
N ASN A 8 -5.99 -9.99 -2.86
CA ASN A 8 -6.31 -11.33 -2.36
C ASN A 8 -6.25 -12.36 -3.50
N GLY A 9 -5.59 -13.50 -3.25
CA GLY A 9 -5.37 -14.54 -4.26
C GLY A 9 -4.18 -14.29 -5.19
N THR A 10 -3.45 -13.19 -5.02
CA THR A 10 -2.14 -12.98 -5.66
C THR A 10 -1.04 -12.89 -4.61
N ASP A 11 0.20 -12.83 -5.08
CA ASP A 11 1.39 -12.68 -4.27
C ASP A 11 1.82 -11.22 -4.09
N ASN A 12 0.96 -10.23 -4.33
CA ASN A 12 1.38 -8.82 -4.35
C ASN A 12 0.44 -7.85 -3.62
N ILE A 13 1.01 -6.71 -3.25
CA ILE A 13 0.32 -5.54 -2.68
C ILE A 13 0.53 -4.33 -3.58
N ALA A 14 -0.40 -3.38 -3.53
CA ALA A 14 -0.30 -2.09 -4.21
C ALA A 14 -0.19 -0.95 -3.18
N LEU A 15 0.81 -0.08 -3.35
CA LEU A 15 0.99 1.14 -2.58
C LEU A 15 0.61 2.36 -3.43
N PHE A 16 -0.31 3.17 -2.89
CA PHE A 16 -0.74 4.44 -3.44
C PHE A 16 -0.24 5.56 -2.53
N ALA A 17 0.77 6.28 -3.00
CA ALA A 17 1.27 7.46 -2.29
C ALA A 17 0.26 8.61 -2.42
N GLY A 18 -0.16 9.19 -1.29
CA GLY A 18 -1.09 10.30 -1.25
C GLY A 18 -0.38 11.65 -1.38
N TYR A 19 -0.97 12.54 -2.16
CA TYR A 19 -0.44 13.90 -2.35
C TYR A 19 -0.88 14.91 -1.27
N GLY A 20 -1.62 14.47 -0.25
CA GLY A 20 -2.13 15.34 0.82
C GLY A 20 -3.32 16.23 0.41
N ASN A 21 -3.80 16.13 -0.83
CA ASN A 21 -4.96 16.85 -1.36
C ASN A 21 -6.17 15.93 -1.64
N GLY A 22 -6.17 14.72 -1.07
CA GLY A 22 -7.19 13.69 -1.31
C GLY A 22 -7.01 12.87 -2.59
N THR A 23 -5.92 13.10 -3.35
CA THR A 23 -5.57 12.29 -4.54
C THR A 23 -4.35 11.40 -4.28
N PHE A 24 -4.22 10.36 -5.09
CA PHE A 24 -3.16 9.37 -5.01
C PHE A 24 -2.38 9.27 -6.32
N ALA A 25 -1.10 8.94 -6.20
CA ALA A 25 -0.25 8.57 -7.33
C ALA A 25 -0.65 7.21 -7.94
N SER A 26 -0.09 6.89 -9.10
CA SER A 26 -0.19 5.53 -9.66
C SER A 26 0.37 4.49 -8.68
N PRO A 27 -0.25 3.29 -8.59
CA PRO A 27 0.17 2.29 -7.64
C PRO A 27 1.56 1.74 -7.94
N THR A 28 2.36 1.57 -6.89
CA THR A 28 3.58 0.77 -6.95
C THR A 28 3.29 -0.63 -6.43
N MET A 29 3.67 -1.65 -7.18
CA MET A 29 3.41 -3.06 -6.85
C MET A 29 4.60 -3.67 -6.13
N TYR A 30 4.35 -4.37 -5.03
CA TYR A 30 5.36 -5.12 -4.29
C TYR A 30 4.96 -6.58 -4.21
N SER A 31 5.87 -7.49 -4.57
CA SER A 31 5.67 -8.92 -4.30
C SER A 31 5.89 -9.19 -2.81
N THR A 32 5.01 -10.00 -2.26
CA THR A 32 5.00 -10.47 -0.87
C THR A 32 5.59 -11.87 -0.74
N GLY A 33 5.92 -12.53 -1.86
CA GLY A 33 6.51 -13.87 -1.88
C GLY A 33 5.59 -14.98 -1.35
N SER A 34 4.33 -14.69 -1.04
CA SER A 34 3.32 -15.63 -0.56
C SER A 34 2.02 -15.42 -1.33
N SER A 35 1.44 -16.50 -1.86
CA SER A 35 0.21 -16.47 -2.68
C SER A 35 -1.07 -16.11 -1.91
N SER A 36 -0.96 -15.85 -0.60
CA SER A 36 -2.08 -15.45 0.24
C SER A 36 -1.62 -14.41 1.24
N SER A 37 -1.53 -13.16 0.79
CA SER A 37 -1.37 -12.01 1.68
C SER A 37 -2.72 -11.69 2.34
N ILE A 38 -2.80 -11.92 3.65
CA ILE A 38 -4.05 -11.85 4.44
C ILE A 38 -4.08 -10.67 5.41
N SER A 39 -2.95 -9.99 5.62
CA SER A 39 -2.85 -8.86 6.55
C SER A 39 -1.73 -7.90 6.17
N ILE A 40 -1.99 -6.60 6.28
CA ILE A 40 -0.97 -5.53 6.18
C ILE A 40 -0.96 -4.77 7.50
N ALA A 41 0.23 -4.55 8.07
CA ALA A 41 0.43 -3.52 9.08
C ALA A 41 0.94 -2.25 8.38
N ILE A 42 0.23 -1.14 8.56
CA ILE A 42 0.64 0.18 8.04
C ILE A 42 1.17 1.04 9.18
N GLY A 43 2.23 1.80 8.91
CA GLY A 43 2.76 2.86 9.77
C GLY A 43 2.73 4.21 9.06
N ASP A 44 3.45 5.21 9.58
CA ASP A 44 3.68 6.46 8.87
C ASP A 44 4.57 6.22 7.64
N LEU A 45 3.95 6.18 6.47
CA LEU A 45 4.57 5.79 5.20
C LEU A 45 5.32 6.95 4.52
N ASN A 46 4.98 8.20 4.83
CA ASN A 46 5.60 9.40 4.24
C ASN A 46 6.38 10.26 5.25
N ARG A 47 6.46 9.83 6.51
CA ARG A 47 7.15 10.51 7.63
C ARG A 47 6.62 11.92 7.88
N ASP A 48 5.36 12.18 7.55
CA ASP A 48 4.75 13.49 7.76
C ASP A 48 4.16 13.67 9.17
N ASN A 49 4.33 12.66 10.05
CA ASN A 49 3.94 12.68 11.45
C ASN A 49 2.45 12.99 11.65
N ARG A 50 1.60 12.59 10.68
CA ARG A 50 0.15 12.71 10.74
C ARG A 50 -0.57 11.38 10.55
#